data_AF-A0A7E5VF03-F1
#
_entry.id   AF-A0A7E5VF03-F1
#
_cell.length_a   1.000
_cell.length_b   1.000
_cell.length_c   1.000
_cell.angle_alpha   90.00
_cell.angle_beta   90.00
_cell.angle_gamma   90.00
#
_symmetry.space_group_name_H-M   'P 1'
#
loop_
_entity.id
_entity.type
_entity.pdbx_description
1 polymer ?
#
loop_
_entity_poly.entity_id
_entity_poly.type
_entity_poly.pdbx_seq_one_letter_code
_entity_poly.pdbx_strand_id
1 'polypeptide(L)'
;MFRGDNPHSLSYEQQAKFIQDRITNVEKNFGDLCVAFGDYARKTARLRDMGDELVKVLKDYANNEIVNKSLSSGLENLSTTLTALEEYRNCEVQRLEAKVIGELCQYETICKHAREELKHTMNVREKELARKKVLDKARERQPFNRQQVTYAESELLKASAEMSRTAKGLSEQTEFFERRKLQQLKTLLSDFVMIEMTFHAKAVELLTVAHQQINDINDKSDLENFKRKLRSPEKQVNPGMSARSSSLASLMNQHSPTNDEDSASLRKLKSPEKYVNAGITRSGSLSALMNNSPTKDEDETSDSEETEDGDSSEETESR
;
A
#
# COMPACT_ATOMS: atom_id res chain seq x y z
N MET A 1 50.22 -28.24 30.55
CA MET A 1 48.84 -28.30 31.08
C MET A 1 48.03 -27.14 30.50
N PHE A 2 46.70 -27.27 30.49
CA PHE A 2 45.67 -26.33 30.03
C PHE A 2 46.09 -24.98 29.40
N ARG A 3 45.63 -24.76 28.15
CA ARG A 3 45.49 -23.41 27.59
C ARG A 3 44.59 -22.60 28.52
N GLY A 4 45.04 -21.40 28.89
CA GLY A 4 44.18 -20.40 29.54
C GLY A 4 43.27 -19.74 28.50
N ASP A 5 42.21 -20.44 28.07
CA ASP A 5 41.14 -19.82 27.28
C ASP A 5 40.46 -18.76 28.17
N ASN A 6 40.86 -17.51 27.95
CA ASN A 6 40.48 -16.36 28.77
C ASN A 6 38.94 -16.24 28.82
N PRO A 7 38.28 -16.33 29.98
CA PRO A 7 36.81 -16.46 30.04
C PRO A 7 36.07 -15.27 29.41
N HIS A 8 36.64 -14.06 29.48
CA HIS A 8 36.14 -12.88 28.78
C HIS A 8 36.12 -13.03 27.25
N SER A 9 37.01 -13.86 26.67
CA SER A 9 37.05 -14.12 25.22
C SER A 9 35.78 -14.82 24.75
N LEU A 10 35.40 -15.90 25.42
CA LEU A 10 34.21 -16.71 25.09
C LEU A 10 32.92 -15.89 25.23
N SER A 11 32.84 -15.05 26.28
CA SER A 11 31.70 -14.16 26.52
C SER A 11 31.43 -13.19 25.37
N TYR A 12 32.46 -12.55 24.81
CA TYR A 12 32.28 -11.63 23.67
C TYR A 12 31.85 -12.32 22.38
N GLU A 13 32.29 -13.56 22.14
CA GLU A 13 31.92 -14.31 20.94
C GLU A 13 30.46 -14.79 21.00
N GLN A 14 30.02 -15.22 22.18
CA GLN A 14 28.62 -15.50 22.48
C GLN A 14 27.74 -14.24 22.36
N GLN A 15 28.21 -13.10 22.87
CA GLN A 15 27.52 -11.81 22.74
C GLN A 15 27.40 -11.37 21.28
N ALA A 16 28.48 -11.46 20.50
CA ALA A 16 28.48 -11.09 19.09
C ALA A 16 27.54 -11.99 18.27
N LYS A 17 27.55 -13.32 18.53
CA LYS A 17 26.59 -14.24 17.92
C LYS A 17 25.16 -13.88 18.30
N PHE A 18 24.86 -13.62 19.57
CA PHE A 18 23.53 -13.22 20.01
C PHE A 18 23.03 -11.96 19.29
N ILE A 19 23.86 -10.92 19.16
CA ILE A 19 23.51 -9.69 18.44
C ILE A 19 23.27 -9.99 16.94
N GLN A 20 24.12 -10.81 16.31
CA GLN A 20 23.92 -11.22 14.91
C GLN A 20 22.63 -12.01 14.71
N ASP A 21 22.34 -12.98 15.59
CA ASP A 21 21.12 -13.79 15.56
C ASP A 21 19.87 -12.91 15.77
N ARG A 22 19.94 -11.88 16.64
CA ARG A 22 18.88 -10.86 16.77
C ARG A 22 18.69 -10.10 15.45
N ILE A 23 19.72 -9.52 14.86
CA ILE A 23 19.59 -8.70 13.64
C ILE A 23 19.02 -9.54 12.48
N THR A 24 19.53 -10.75 12.26
CA THR A 24 19.04 -11.65 11.20
C THR A 24 17.58 -12.07 11.43
N ASN A 25 17.18 -12.33 12.68
CA ASN A 25 15.79 -12.66 13.02
C ASN A 25 14.84 -11.48 12.73
N VAL A 26 15.27 -10.25 13.04
CA VAL A 26 14.50 -9.03 12.79
C VAL A 26 14.36 -8.76 11.30
N GLU A 27 15.47 -8.80 10.56
CA GLU A 27 15.48 -8.62 9.11
C GLU A 27 14.55 -9.60 8.39
N LYS A 28 14.61 -10.89 8.75
CA LYS A 28 13.69 -11.89 8.20
C LYS A 28 12.23 -11.52 8.47
N ASN A 29 11.84 -11.38 9.73
CA ASN A 29 10.42 -11.19 10.08
C ASN A 29 9.87 -9.86 9.52
N PHE A 30 10.67 -8.79 9.47
CA PHE A 30 10.24 -7.53 8.89
C PHE A 30 10.19 -7.58 7.36
N GLY A 31 11.06 -8.35 6.71
CA GLY A 31 10.97 -8.66 5.27
C GLY A 31 9.71 -9.48 4.93
N ASP A 32 9.47 -10.57 5.67
CA ASP A 32 8.27 -11.43 5.52
C ASP A 32 6.97 -10.60 5.70
N LEU A 33 6.92 -9.72 6.72
CA LEU A 33 5.81 -8.77 6.91
C LEU A 33 5.71 -7.75 5.77
N CYS A 34 6.83 -7.24 5.25
CA CYS A 34 6.84 -6.26 4.16
C CYS A 34 6.24 -6.83 2.87
N VAL A 35 6.55 -8.10 2.56
CA VAL A 35 5.95 -8.82 1.43
C VAL A 35 4.46 -9.02 1.67
N ALA A 36 4.07 -9.54 2.83
CA ALA A 36 2.67 -9.82 3.16
C ALA A 36 1.76 -8.57 3.14
N PHE A 37 2.19 -7.46 3.75
CA PHE A 37 1.45 -6.19 3.66
C PHE A 37 1.48 -5.60 2.25
N GLY A 38 2.57 -5.78 1.50
CA GLY A 38 2.66 -5.41 0.09
C GLY A 38 1.63 -6.13 -0.79
N ASP A 39 1.45 -7.44 -0.60
CA ASP A 39 0.42 -8.21 -1.30
C ASP A 39 -0.99 -7.86 -0.85
N TYR A 40 -1.18 -7.57 0.44
CA TYR A 40 -2.45 -7.09 0.97
C TYR A 40 -2.87 -5.78 0.30
N ALA A 41 -2.01 -4.75 0.34
CA ALA A 41 -2.29 -3.46 -0.28
C ALA A 41 -2.50 -3.57 -1.80
N ARG A 42 -1.73 -4.42 -2.51
CA ARG A 42 -1.95 -4.71 -3.94
C ARG A 42 -3.31 -5.35 -4.21
N LYS A 43 -3.79 -6.26 -3.36
CA LYS A 43 -5.12 -6.88 -3.48
C LYS A 43 -6.23 -5.88 -3.19
N THR A 44 -6.08 -5.03 -2.17
CA THR A 44 -7.03 -3.94 -1.87
C THR A 44 -7.08 -2.91 -3.01
N ALA A 45 -5.94 -2.59 -3.63
CA ALA A 45 -5.89 -1.71 -4.79
C ALA A 45 -6.63 -2.28 -6.02
N ARG A 46 -6.49 -3.59 -6.28
CA ARG A 46 -7.25 -4.30 -7.33
C ARG A 46 -8.74 -4.38 -7.03
N LEU A 47 -9.14 -4.56 -5.77
CA LEU A 47 -10.56 -4.52 -5.37
C LEU A 47 -11.16 -3.14 -5.66
N ARG A 48 -10.38 -2.06 -5.46
CA ARG A 48 -10.76 -0.70 -5.85
C ARG A 48 -10.92 -0.55 -7.37
N ASP A 49 -10.02 -1.10 -8.19
CA ASP A 49 -10.18 -1.13 -9.65
C ASP A 49 -11.48 -1.85 -10.10
N MET A 50 -11.85 -2.95 -9.43
CA MET A 50 -13.10 -3.67 -9.74
C MET A 50 -14.35 -2.89 -9.27
N GLY A 51 -14.25 -2.12 -8.19
CA GLY A 51 -15.30 -1.20 -7.75
C GLY A 51 -15.54 -0.05 -8.74
N ASP A 52 -14.46 0.55 -9.27
CA ASP A 52 -14.53 1.61 -10.29
C ASP A 52 -15.24 1.13 -11.58
N GLU A 53 -14.96 -0.10 -12.03
CA GLU A 53 -15.65 -0.70 -13.18
C GLU A 53 -17.13 -1.05 -12.89
N LEU A 54 -17.47 -1.49 -11.67
CA LEU A 54 -18.86 -1.69 -11.26
C LEU A 54 -19.65 -0.37 -11.25
N VAL A 55 -19.07 0.71 -10.69
CA VAL A 55 -19.63 2.07 -10.71
C VAL A 55 -19.96 2.50 -12.14
N LYS A 56 -19.03 2.28 -13.07
CA LYS A 56 -19.17 2.60 -14.49
C LYS A 56 -20.30 1.82 -15.16
N VAL A 57 -20.41 0.50 -14.95
CA VAL A 57 -21.51 -0.31 -15.51
C VAL A 57 -22.88 0.12 -14.95
N LEU A 58 -22.98 0.42 -13.65
CA LEU A 58 -24.21 0.93 -13.04
C LEU A 58 -24.62 2.29 -13.63
N LYS A 59 -23.65 3.17 -13.85
CA LYS A 59 -23.84 4.50 -14.45
C LYS A 59 -24.22 4.43 -15.93
N ASP A 60 -23.61 3.53 -16.69
CA ASP A 60 -23.98 3.31 -18.10
C ASP A 60 -25.42 2.77 -18.21
N TYR A 61 -25.85 1.89 -17.31
CA TYR A 61 -27.27 1.49 -17.25
C TYR A 61 -28.18 2.65 -16.83
N ALA A 62 -27.81 3.43 -15.81
CA ALA A 62 -28.58 4.60 -15.36
C ALA A 62 -28.88 5.60 -16.50
N ASN A 63 -27.88 5.87 -17.34
CA ASN A 63 -27.98 6.76 -18.49
C ASN A 63 -28.84 6.18 -19.65
N ASN A 64 -28.74 4.87 -19.89
CA ASN A 64 -29.50 4.19 -20.95
C ASN A 64 -30.94 3.83 -20.56
N GLU A 65 -31.32 3.94 -19.28
CA GLU A 65 -32.68 3.68 -18.80
C GLU A 65 -33.63 4.85 -19.10
N ILE A 66 -34.17 4.85 -20.32
CA ILE A 66 -35.05 5.90 -20.84
C ILE A 66 -36.51 5.71 -20.36
N VAL A 67 -36.91 4.54 -19.86
CA VAL A 67 -38.30 4.21 -19.47
C VAL A 67 -38.53 4.30 -17.96
N ASN A 68 -37.71 3.60 -17.18
CA ASN A 68 -37.88 3.43 -15.74
C ASN A 68 -37.13 4.55 -15.00
N LYS A 69 -37.79 5.68 -14.76
CA LYS A 69 -37.15 6.91 -14.28
C LYS A 69 -36.81 6.91 -12.80
N SER A 70 -37.52 6.15 -11.97
CA SER A 70 -37.08 5.92 -10.59
C SER A 70 -35.85 5.01 -10.54
N LEU A 71 -35.81 3.95 -11.36
CA LEU A 71 -34.65 3.06 -11.48
C LEU A 71 -33.42 3.80 -12.01
N SER A 72 -33.55 4.56 -13.10
CA SER A 72 -32.49 5.40 -13.67
C SER A 72 -31.88 6.33 -12.61
N SER A 73 -32.71 7.03 -11.83
CA SER A 73 -32.23 7.89 -10.74
C SER A 73 -31.61 7.11 -9.58
N GLY A 74 -32.15 5.94 -9.23
CA GLY A 74 -31.62 5.09 -8.18
C GLY A 74 -30.23 4.54 -8.52
N LEU A 75 -30.01 4.13 -9.77
CA LEU A 75 -28.73 3.65 -10.27
C LEU A 75 -27.67 4.76 -10.34
N GLU A 76 -28.03 5.97 -10.78
CA GLU A 76 -27.12 7.13 -10.77
C GLU A 76 -26.71 7.50 -9.33
N ASN A 77 -27.67 7.55 -8.40
CA ASN A 77 -27.42 7.78 -6.97
C ASN A 77 -26.51 6.69 -6.37
N LEU A 78 -26.81 5.42 -6.62
CA LEU A 78 -26.02 4.27 -6.17
C LEU A 78 -24.58 4.33 -6.72
N SER A 79 -24.41 4.61 -8.02
CA SER A 79 -23.09 4.73 -8.63
C SER A 79 -22.28 5.84 -7.95
N THR A 80 -22.89 6.98 -7.64
CA THR A 80 -22.25 8.11 -6.95
C THR A 80 -21.80 7.75 -5.54
N THR A 81 -22.63 7.01 -4.79
CA THR A 81 -22.29 6.54 -3.44
C THR A 81 -21.16 5.50 -3.46
N LEU A 82 -21.12 4.65 -4.49
CA LEU A 82 -20.04 3.67 -4.69
C LEU A 82 -18.73 4.33 -5.18
N THR A 83 -18.77 5.40 -5.99
CA THR A 83 -17.58 6.20 -6.29
C THR A 83 -16.91 6.69 -5.00
N ALA A 84 -17.69 7.26 -4.08
CA ALA A 84 -17.16 7.73 -2.79
C ALA A 84 -16.58 6.59 -1.93
N LEU A 85 -17.17 5.39 -1.99
CA LEU A 85 -16.66 4.21 -1.28
C LEU A 85 -15.26 3.82 -1.76
N GLU A 86 -15.04 3.84 -3.07
CA GLU A 86 -13.77 3.45 -3.69
C GLU A 86 -12.71 4.57 -3.64
N GLU A 87 -13.12 5.84 -3.56
CA GLU A 87 -12.24 6.95 -3.12
C GLU A 87 -11.71 6.73 -1.70
N TYR A 88 -12.55 6.25 -0.76
CA TYR A 88 -12.11 5.88 0.58
C TYR A 88 -11.19 4.64 0.57
N ARG A 89 -11.42 3.64 -0.30
CA ARG A 89 -10.53 2.48 -0.43
C ARG A 89 -9.18 2.86 -1.04
N ASN A 90 -9.14 3.78 -2.00
CA ASN A 90 -7.91 4.37 -2.51
C ASN A 90 -7.13 5.10 -1.40
N CYS A 91 -7.83 5.84 -0.54
CA CYS A 91 -7.25 6.47 0.65
C CYS A 91 -6.73 5.47 1.69
N GLU A 92 -7.34 4.29 1.82
CA GLU A 92 -6.83 3.16 2.63
C GLU A 92 -5.51 2.62 2.05
N VAL A 93 -5.47 2.27 0.77
CA VAL A 93 -4.27 1.76 0.07
C VAL A 93 -3.08 2.72 0.27
N GLN A 94 -3.27 4.02 0.00
CA GLN A 94 -2.20 5.01 0.15
C GLN A 94 -1.68 5.12 1.60
N ARG A 95 -2.53 4.87 2.61
CA ARG A 95 -2.12 4.87 4.03
C ARG A 95 -1.39 3.59 4.40
N LEU A 96 -1.80 2.44 3.87
CA LEU A 96 -1.08 1.17 4.04
C LEU A 96 0.33 1.27 3.43
N GLU A 97 0.45 1.82 2.22
CA GLU A 97 1.73 2.09 1.58
C GLU A 97 2.61 3.03 2.41
N ALA A 98 2.07 4.16 2.86
CA ALA A 98 2.85 5.18 3.56
C ALA A 98 3.24 4.81 5.01
N LYS A 99 2.33 4.20 5.78
CA LYS A 99 2.50 3.98 7.24
C LYS A 99 2.91 2.56 7.63
N VAL A 100 2.59 1.57 6.80
CA VAL A 100 2.87 0.15 7.11
C VAL A 100 4.04 -0.30 6.25
N ILE A 101 3.89 -0.29 4.92
CA ILE A 101 4.90 -0.81 4.00
C ILE A 101 6.16 0.10 4.00
N GLY A 102 5.98 1.42 3.91
CA GLY A 102 7.09 2.39 3.93
C GLY A 102 7.93 2.39 5.21
N GLU A 103 7.37 1.96 6.35
CA GLU A 103 8.11 1.78 7.60
C GLU A 103 8.85 0.43 7.64
N LEU A 104 8.30 -0.63 7.06
CA LEU A 104 8.96 -1.93 6.93
C LEU A 104 10.13 -1.90 5.95
N CYS A 105 9.99 -1.23 4.79
CA CYS A 105 11.06 -1.08 3.80
C CYS A 105 12.37 -0.50 4.37
N GLN A 106 12.30 0.33 5.42
CA GLN A 106 13.49 0.89 6.06
C GLN A 106 14.36 -0.17 6.76
N TYR A 107 13.79 -1.32 7.15
CA TYR A 107 14.49 -2.31 7.98
C TYR A 107 15.64 -3.03 7.28
N GLU A 108 15.66 -3.12 5.94
CA GLU A 108 16.83 -3.59 5.19
C GLU A 108 18.06 -2.73 5.51
N THR A 109 17.91 -1.40 5.45
CA THR A 109 19.00 -0.45 5.71
C THR A 109 19.37 -0.40 7.20
N ILE A 110 18.39 -0.46 8.09
CA ILE A 110 18.62 -0.47 9.55
C ILE A 110 19.38 -1.74 9.97
N CYS A 111 18.98 -2.92 9.48
CA CYS A 111 19.65 -4.19 9.79
C CYS A 111 21.03 -4.28 9.15
N LYS A 112 21.22 -3.73 7.95
CA LYS A 112 22.54 -3.59 7.32
C LYS A 112 23.51 -2.78 8.19
N HIS A 113 23.12 -1.59 8.64
CA HIS A 113 23.97 -0.77 9.51
C HIS A 113 24.24 -1.43 10.87
N ALA A 114 23.26 -2.11 11.45
CA ALA A 114 23.47 -2.88 12.69
C ALA A 114 24.53 -3.99 12.53
N ARG A 115 24.58 -4.67 11.37
CA ARG A 115 25.66 -5.63 11.04
C ARG A 115 27.01 -4.95 10.83
N GLU A 116 27.03 -3.78 10.20
CA GLU A 116 28.27 -3.03 9.94
C GLU A 116 28.95 -2.60 11.24
N GLU A 117 28.19 -2.10 12.23
CA GLU A 117 28.68 -1.75 13.57
C GLU A 117 29.15 -2.97 14.39
N LEU A 118 28.42 -4.08 14.34
CA LEU A 118 28.84 -5.34 14.97
C LEU A 118 30.17 -5.84 14.37
N LYS A 119 30.28 -5.83 13.04
CA LYS A 119 31.50 -6.22 12.31
C LYS A 119 32.68 -5.29 12.63
N HIS A 120 32.45 -3.98 12.70
CA HIS A 120 33.45 -3.02 13.13
C HIS A 120 33.99 -3.35 14.54
N THR A 121 33.08 -3.60 15.49
CA THR A 121 33.45 -3.94 16.88
C THR A 121 34.26 -5.24 16.96
N MET A 122 33.91 -6.26 16.18
CA MET A 122 34.67 -7.51 16.13
C MET A 122 36.08 -7.32 15.53
N ASN A 123 36.22 -6.46 14.51
CA ASN A 123 37.54 -6.11 13.96
C ASN A 123 38.43 -5.38 14.98
N VAL A 124 37.85 -4.54 15.85
CA VAL A 124 38.59 -3.89 16.96
C VAL A 124 39.03 -4.93 18.01
N ARG A 125 38.14 -5.85 18.39
CA ARG A 125 38.46 -6.99 19.29
C ARG A 125 39.58 -7.87 18.74
N GLU A 126 39.59 -8.16 17.44
CA GLU A 126 40.67 -8.97 16.84
C GLU A 126 42.03 -8.26 16.91
N LYS A 127 42.08 -6.94 16.67
CA LYS A 127 43.30 -6.14 16.85
C LYS A 127 43.79 -6.18 18.31
N GLU A 128 42.90 -6.05 19.29
CA GLU A 128 43.27 -6.17 20.71
C GLU A 128 43.88 -7.54 21.01
N LEU A 129 43.21 -8.63 20.59
CA LEU A 129 43.70 -10.00 20.77
C LEU A 129 45.04 -10.23 20.06
N ALA A 130 45.28 -9.59 18.91
CA ALA A 130 46.55 -9.62 18.21
C ALA A 130 47.65 -8.87 18.99
N ARG A 131 47.38 -7.67 19.54
CA ARG A 131 48.31 -6.95 20.41
C ARG A 131 48.65 -7.75 21.68
N LYS A 132 47.66 -8.40 22.30
CA LYS A 132 47.88 -9.27 23.47
C LYS A 132 48.84 -10.42 23.14
N LYS A 133 48.58 -11.15 22.06
CA LYS A 133 49.48 -12.22 21.54
C LYS A 133 50.90 -11.75 21.20
N VAL A 134 51.12 -10.45 20.94
CA VAL A 134 52.46 -9.87 20.76
C VAL A 134 53.14 -9.61 22.10
N LEU A 135 52.42 -9.04 23.07
CA LEU A 135 52.95 -8.84 24.43
C LEU A 135 53.33 -10.17 25.11
N ASP A 136 52.47 -11.17 25.03
CA ASP A 136 52.71 -12.49 25.63
C ASP A 136 54.02 -13.10 25.07
N LYS A 137 54.20 -13.09 23.74
CA LYS A 137 55.43 -13.55 23.08
C LYS A 137 56.66 -12.73 23.42
N ALA A 138 56.54 -11.42 23.65
CA ALA A 138 57.66 -10.56 24.04
C ALA A 138 58.15 -10.94 25.45
N ARG A 139 57.22 -11.15 26.39
CA ARG A 139 57.50 -11.60 27.76
C ARG A 139 58.11 -13.01 27.80
N GLU A 140 57.61 -13.93 26.98
CA GLU A 140 58.18 -15.29 26.86
C GLU A 140 59.60 -15.31 26.28
N ARG A 141 59.85 -14.55 25.20
CA ARG A 141 61.08 -14.69 24.40
C ARG A 141 62.22 -13.77 24.81
N GLN A 142 61.93 -12.58 25.33
CA GLN A 142 62.94 -11.61 25.75
C GLN A 142 62.54 -10.91 27.06
N PRO A 143 62.40 -11.64 28.18
CA PRO A 143 61.98 -11.06 29.47
C PRO A 143 62.92 -9.95 29.97
N PHE A 144 64.19 -9.95 29.58
CA PHE A 144 65.16 -8.91 29.92
C PHE A 144 65.13 -7.69 28.96
N ASN A 145 64.47 -7.78 27.80
CA ASN A 145 64.28 -6.65 26.88
C ASN A 145 63.12 -5.76 27.35
N ARG A 146 63.35 -5.06 28.45
CA ARG A 146 62.35 -4.24 29.14
C ARG A 146 61.75 -3.16 28.22
N GLN A 147 62.52 -2.60 27.29
CA GLN A 147 62.01 -1.63 26.32
C GLN A 147 60.97 -2.24 25.37
N GLN A 148 61.25 -3.41 24.80
CA GLN A 148 60.30 -4.09 23.90
C GLN A 148 59.01 -4.51 24.62
N VAL A 149 59.12 -5.00 25.87
CA VAL A 149 57.97 -5.36 26.69
C VAL A 149 57.12 -4.12 26.99
N THR A 150 57.70 -3.03 27.50
CA THR A 150 56.97 -1.79 27.82
C THR A 150 56.33 -1.14 26.58
N TYR A 151 56.96 -1.24 25.40
CA TYR A 151 56.34 -0.80 24.15
C TYR A 151 55.09 -1.64 23.79
N ALA A 152 55.18 -2.97 23.89
CA ALA A 152 54.05 -3.86 23.65
C ALA A 152 52.91 -3.67 24.68
N GLU A 153 53.23 -3.36 25.94
CA GLU A 153 52.26 -2.98 26.98
C GLU A 153 51.52 -1.69 26.62
N SER A 154 52.23 -0.66 26.13
CA SER A 154 51.62 0.59 25.67
C SER A 154 50.69 0.40 24.47
N GLU A 155 51.10 -0.41 23.49
CA GLU A 155 50.27 -0.71 22.31
C GLU A 155 49.03 -1.56 22.66
N LEU A 156 49.13 -2.48 23.62
CA LEU A 156 47.97 -3.21 24.12
C LEU A 156 47.02 -2.28 24.90
N LEU A 157 47.55 -1.41 25.78
CA LEU A 157 46.73 -0.49 26.57
C LEU A 157 45.88 0.43 25.69
N LYS A 158 46.43 0.93 24.57
CA LYS A 158 45.69 1.69 23.55
C LYS A 158 44.57 0.86 22.92
N ALA A 159 44.87 -0.37 22.50
CA ALA A 159 43.90 -1.25 21.84
C ALA A 159 42.76 -1.68 22.78
N SER A 160 43.05 -1.95 24.05
CA SER A 160 42.02 -2.24 25.07
C SER A 160 41.16 -1.01 25.40
N ALA A 161 41.74 0.21 25.36
CA ALA A 161 40.97 1.45 25.53
C ALA A 161 40.07 1.77 24.32
N GLU A 162 40.51 1.46 23.10
CA GLU A 162 39.69 1.50 21.88
C GLU A 162 38.56 0.46 21.99
N MET A 163 38.88 -0.80 22.26
CA MET A 163 37.91 -1.89 22.40
C MET A 163 36.86 -1.63 23.48
N SER A 164 37.26 -1.13 24.65
CA SER A 164 36.31 -0.78 25.72
C SER A 164 35.33 0.32 25.31
N ARG A 165 35.77 1.29 24.49
CA ARG A 165 34.91 2.36 23.95
C ARG A 165 33.93 1.79 22.91
N THR A 166 34.42 1.02 21.95
CA THR A 166 33.59 0.46 20.87
C THR A 166 32.60 -0.57 21.38
N ALA A 167 32.98 -1.41 22.36
CA ALA A 167 32.08 -2.36 23.02
C ALA A 167 30.93 -1.66 23.76
N LYS A 168 31.20 -0.52 24.41
CA LYS A 168 30.14 0.29 25.02
C LYS A 168 29.18 0.83 23.95
N GLY A 169 29.71 1.42 22.87
CA GLY A 169 28.89 1.94 21.76
C GLY A 169 28.02 0.87 21.11
N LEU A 170 28.56 -0.34 20.88
CA LEU A 170 27.78 -1.48 20.37
C LEU A 170 26.64 -1.87 21.32
N SER A 171 26.87 -1.83 22.64
CA SER A 171 25.82 -2.13 23.63
C SER A 171 24.68 -1.10 23.58
N GLU A 172 25.01 0.20 23.55
CA GLU A 172 24.04 1.29 23.46
C GLU A 172 23.26 1.24 22.13
N GLN A 173 23.94 0.97 21.01
CA GLN A 173 23.31 0.82 19.69
C GLN A 173 22.45 -0.44 19.57
N THR A 174 22.83 -1.55 20.22
CA THR A 174 22.03 -2.79 20.28
C THR A 174 20.74 -2.55 21.07
N GLU A 175 20.81 -1.87 22.21
CA GLU A 175 19.63 -1.49 22.99
C GLU A 175 18.71 -0.57 22.18
N PHE A 176 19.27 0.43 21.50
CA PHE A 176 18.52 1.33 20.62
C PHE A 176 17.83 0.57 19.48
N PHE A 177 18.50 -0.38 18.83
CA PHE A 177 17.93 -1.22 17.77
C PHE A 177 16.74 -2.07 18.27
N GLU A 178 16.90 -2.78 19.39
CA GLU A 178 15.83 -3.61 19.98
C GLU A 178 14.64 -2.74 20.45
N ARG A 179 14.92 -1.58 21.05
CA ARG A 179 13.93 -0.57 21.47
C ARG A 179 13.16 0.00 20.27
N ARG A 180 13.87 0.44 19.22
CA ARG A 180 13.28 0.96 17.97
C ARG A 180 12.35 -0.07 17.33
N LYS A 181 12.79 -1.33 17.24
CA LYS A 181 11.95 -2.45 16.76
C LYS A 181 10.66 -2.60 17.54
N LEU A 182 10.75 -2.68 18.88
CA LEU A 182 9.58 -2.88 19.74
C LEU A 182 8.57 -1.73 19.61
N GLN A 183 9.06 -0.49 19.45
CA GLN A 183 8.23 0.68 19.26
C GLN A 183 7.61 0.73 17.86
N GLN A 184 8.40 0.61 16.78
CA GLN A 184 7.87 0.67 15.41
C GLN A 184 6.92 -0.49 15.10
N LEU A 185 7.17 -1.72 15.56
CA LEU A 185 6.23 -2.84 15.37
C LEU A 185 4.87 -2.57 16.04
N LYS A 186 4.88 -2.01 17.26
CA LYS A 186 3.64 -1.62 17.95
C LYS A 186 2.91 -0.50 17.20
N THR A 187 3.63 0.55 16.76
CA THR A 187 3.04 1.66 16.00
C THR A 187 2.45 1.17 14.69
N LEU A 188 3.19 0.37 13.92
CA LEU A 188 2.76 -0.17 12.63
C LEU A 188 1.49 -1.01 12.72
N LEU A 189 1.41 -1.94 13.68
CA LEU A 189 0.23 -2.76 13.88
C LEU A 189 -0.97 -1.92 14.36
N SER A 190 -0.72 -0.87 15.14
CA SER A 190 -1.75 0.09 15.56
C SER A 190 -2.22 0.97 14.40
N ASP A 191 -1.32 1.41 13.52
CA ASP A 191 -1.65 2.21 12.33
C ASP A 191 -2.44 1.37 11.32
N PHE A 192 -2.05 0.12 11.07
CA PHE A 192 -2.81 -0.83 10.25
C PHE A 192 -4.26 -0.94 10.73
N VAL A 193 -4.47 -1.31 12.00
CA VAL A 193 -5.83 -1.45 12.58
C VAL A 193 -6.61 -0.13 12.49
N MET A 194 -5.98 1.02 12.72
CA MET A 194 -6.64 2.32 12.61
C MET A 194 -7.00 2.70 11.16
N ILE A 195 -6.25 2.25 10.16
CA ILE A 195 -6.55 2.45 8.73
C ILE A 195 -7.80 1.66 8.36
N GLU A 196 -7.80 0.35 8.60
CA GLU A 196 -8.92 -0.57 8.33
C GLU A 196 -10.21 -0.11 9.06
N MET A 197 -10.10 0.25 10.34
CA MET A 197 -11.23 0.79 11.11
C MET A 197 -11.79 2.10 10.51
N THR A 198 -10.93 2.96 9.97
CA THR A 198 -11.36 4.22 9.34
C THR A 198 -12.09 3.95 8.02
N PHE A 199 -11.59 3.03 7.21
CA PHE A 199 -12.26 2.62 5.97
C PHE A 199 -13.58 1.92 6.26
N HIS A 200 -13.59 0.88 7.10
CA HIS A 200 -14.81 0.12 7.43
C HIS A 200 -15.91 0.99 8.04
N ALA A 201 -15.57 1.95 8.90
CA ALA A 201 -16.56 2.90 9.44
C ALA A 201 -17.22 3.72 8.32
N LYS A 202 -16.45 4.21 7.33
CA LYS A 202 -16.99 4.92 6.16
C LYS A 202 -17.69 4.01 5.17
N ALA A 203 -17.26 2.76 5.04
CA ALA A 203 -17.94 1.77 4.22
C ALA A 203 -19.34 1.47 4.74
N VAL A 204 -19.51 1.26 6.05
CA VAL A 204 -20.83 1.03 6.66
C VAL A 204 -21.74 2.27 6.49
N GLU A 205 -21.20 3.47 6.67
CA GLU A 205 -21.92 4.75 6.47
C GLU A 205 -22.46 4.87 5.02
N LEU A 206 -21.58 4.69 4.03
CA LEU A 206 -21.94 4.81 2.61
C LEU A 206 -22.83 3.66 2.12
N LEU A 207 -22.58 2.42 2.55
CA LEU A 207 -23.43 1.28 2.18
C LEU A 207 -24.84 1.38 2.79
N THR A 208 -24.99 2.02 3.95
CA THR A 208 -26.31 2.33 4.51
C THR A 208 -27.07 3.35 3.65
N VAL A 209 -26.38 4.38 3.14
CA VAL A 209 -26.96 5.36 2.20
C VAL A 209 -27.33 4.68 0.87
N ALA A 210 -26.45 3.84 0.32
CA ALA A 210 -26.69 3.07 -0.90
C ALA A 210 -27.92 2.15 -0.77
N HIS A 211 -28.06 1.47 0.38
CA HIS A 211 -29.23 0.65 0.67
C HIS A 211 -30.52 1.47 0.70
N GLN A 212 -30.52 2.68 1.28
CA GLN A 212 -31.71 3.55 1.23
C GLN A 212 -32.03 4.02 -0.20
N GLN A 213 -31.02 4.41 -0.98
CA GLN A 213 -31.19 4.83 -2.39
C GLN A 213 -31.81 3.74 -3.27
N ILE A 214 -31.55 2.46 -2.97
CA ILE A 214 -32.19 1.31 -3.63
C ILE A 214 -33.65 1.15 -3.18
N ASN A 215 -33.93 1.29 -1.88
CA ASN A 215 -35.29 1.21 -1.34
C ASN A 215 -36.22 2.35 -1.80
N ASP A 216 -35.66 3.50 -2.18
CA ASP A 216 -36.40 4.64 -2.73
C ASP A 216 -36.84 4.45 -4.20
N ILE A 217 -36.46 3.34 -4.86
CA ILE A 217 -36.85 3.02 -6.25
C ILE A 217 -38.33 2.62 -6.33
N ASN A 218 -39.13 3.45 -6.99
CA ASN A 218 -40.58 3.27 -7.13
C ASN A 218 -40.94 2.42 -8.36
N ASP A 219 -40.89 1.10 -8.16
CA ASP A 219 -41.29 0.05 -9.11
C ASP A 219 -42.65 0.31 -9.81
N LYS A 220 -43.66 0.75 -9.04
CA LYS A 220 -45.03 0.98 -9.51
C LYS A 220 -45.11 2.19 -10.43
N SER A 221 -44.40 3.27 -10.11
CA SER A 221 -44.30 4.47 -10.95
C SER A 221 -43.69 4.11 -12.31
N ASP A 222 -42.60 3.35 -12.30
CA ASP A 222 -41.89 2.96 -13.51
C ASP A 222 -42.67 1.94 -14.36
N LEU A 223 -43.36 1.00 -13.73
CA LEU A 223 -44.28 0.09 -14.43
C LEU A 223 -45.45 0.85 -15.10
N GLU A 224 -45.97 1.93 -14.50
CA GLU A 224 -46.96 2.80 -15.15
C GLU A 224 -46.33 3.66 -16.26
N ASN A 225 -45.08 4.13 -16.12
CA ASN A 225 -44.34 4.79 -17.20
C ASN A 225 -44.15 3.85 -18.40
N PHE A 226 -43.77 2.60 -18.15
CA PHE A 226 -43.70 1.54 -19.16
C PHE A 226 -45.06 1.30 -19.84
N LYS A 227 -46.14 1.10 -19.08
CA LYS A 227 -47.50 0.92 -19.62
C LYS A 227 -47.96 2.11 -20.48
N ARG A 228 -47.60 3.34 -20.11
CA ARG A 228 -47.90 4.55 -20.92
C ARG A 228 -47.18 4.51 -22.26
N LYS A 229 -45.86 4.25 -22.27
CA LYS A 229 -45.08 4.10 -23.51
C LYS A 229 -45.52 2.92 -24.37
N LEU A 230 -45.94 1.81 -23.78
CA LEU A 230 -46.46 0.65 -24.51
C LEU A 230 -47.80 0.93 -25.21
N ARG A 231 -48.68 1.74 -24.60
CA ARG A 231 -49.97 2.14 -25.19
C ARG A 231 -49.84 3.25 -26.24
N SER A 232 -48.82 4.11 -26.10
CA SER A 232 -48.53 5.20 -27.02
C SER A 232 -47.03 5.25 -27.31
N PRO A 233 -46.49 4.28 -28.08
CA PRO A 233 -45.12 4.36 -28.55
C PRO A 233 -45.00 5.60 -29.44
N GLU A 234 -44.11 6.52 -29.04
CA GLU A 234 -43.91 7.78 -29.77
C GLU A 234 -43.47 7.45 -31.20
N LYS A 235 -44.31 7.79 -32.18
CA LYS A 235 -43.92 7.69 -33.59
C LYS A 235 -42.72 8.61 -33.78
N GLN A 236 -41.56 8.03 -34.12
CA GLN A 236 -40.39 8.81 -34.51
C GLN A 236 -40.79 9.77 -35.62
N VAL A 237 -40.82 11.07 -35.30
CA VAL A 237 -41.15 12.11 -36.27
C VAL A 237 -39.94 12.29 -37.16
N ASN A 238 -39.97 11.63 -38.33
CA ASN A 238 -38.99 11.88 -39.40
C ASN A 238 -38.91 13.40 -39.64
N PRO A 239 -37.72 14.02 -39.52
CA PRO A 239 -37.55 15.48 -39.62
C PRO A 239 -37.66 16.01 -41.07
N GLY A 240 -38.42 15.33 -41.94
CA GLY A 240 -38.52 15.60 -43.38
C GLY A 240 -39.88 16.08 -43.88
N MET A 241 -40.91 16.22 -43.03
CA MET A 241 -42.30 16.49 -43.49
C MET A 241 -43.06 17.59 -42.73
N SER A 242 -42.38 18.54 -42.07
CA SER A 242 -43.01 19.74 -41.50
C SER A 242 -42.40 21.05 -42.06
N ALA A 243 -42.67 21.31 -43.34
CA ALA A 243 -42.16 22.49 -44.05
C ALA A 243 -43.19 23.05 -45.06
N ARG A 244 -44.45 23.28 -44.61
CA ARG A 244 -45.53 23.92 -45.40
C ARG A 244 -46.78 24.25 -44.56
N SER A 245 -46.70 25.12 -43.54
CA SER A 245 -47.87 25.77 -42.88
C SER A 245 -47.50 26.96 -41.98
N SER A 246 -46.74 27.94 -42.48
CA SER A 246 -46.34 29.12 -41.70
C SER A 246 -46.01 30.33 -42.58
N SER A 247 -46.92 30.70 -43.49
CA SER A 247 -46.64 31.74 -44.52
C SER A 247 -47.83 32.65 -44.84
N LEU A 248 -48.71 32.92 -43.86
CA LEU A 248 -49.89 33.78 -44.06
C LEU A 248 -50.26 34.66 -42.83
N ALA A 249 -49.35 34.83 -41.87
CA ALA A 249 -49.63 35.51 -40.59
C ALA A 249 -48.91 36.86 -40.38
N SER A 250 -48.20 37.39 -41.39
CA SER A 250 -47.25 38.50 -41.20
C SER A 250 -47.38 39.63 -42.25
N LEU A 251 -48.55 39.81 -42.87
CA LEU A 251 -48.76 40.81 -43.94
C LEU A 251 -49.87 41.86 -43.67
N MET A 252 -50.39 41.94 -42.43
CA MET A 252 -51.36 42.98 -42.05
C MET A 252 -51.09 43.56 -40.65
N ASN A 253 -49.95 44.22 -40.46
CA ASN A 253 -49.93 45.51 -39.75
C ASN A 253 -48.63 46.30 -39.97
N GLN A 254 -48.73 47.46 -40.61
CA GLN A 254 -47.75 48.56 -40.51
C GLN A 254 -48.51 49.87 -40.68
N HIS A 255 -48.41 50.77 -39.70
CA HIS A 255 -48.50 52.24 -39.79
C HIS A 255 -47.91 52.79 -38.48
N SER A 256 -47.13 53.87 -38.56
CA SER A 256 -46.36 54.50 -37.46
C SER A 256 -46.87 55.96 -37.24
N PRO A 257 -46.28 56.87 -36.42
CA PRO A 257 -45.03 56.82 -35.61
C PRO A 257 -45.09 57.55 -34.22
N THR A 258 -43.91 57.83 -33.63
CA THR A 258 -43.59 58.85 -32.56
C THR A 258 -44.17 58.60 -31.14
N ASN A 259 -43.49 58.89 -30.02
CA ASN A 259 -42.39 59.83 -29.67
C ASN A 259 -41.28 59.19 -28.78
N ASP A 260 -40.29 60.00 -28.39
CA ASP A 260 -39.10 59.72 -27.59
C ASP A 260 -39.33 59.59 -26.05
N GLU A 261 -38.46 58.87 -25.32
CA GLU A 261 -37.46 59.47 -24.39
C GLU A 261 -36.57 58.44 -23.62
N ASP A 262 -35.26 58.70 -23.68
CA ASP A 262 -34.21 58.63 -22.61
C ASP A 262 -33.78 57.35 -21.83
N SER A 263 -32.62 57.49 -21.14
CA SER A 263 -32.09 56.72 -19.99
C SER A 263 -31.37 55.36 -20.17
N ALA A 264 -30.15 55.43 -20.73
CA ALA A 264 -28.87 55.03 -20.10
C ALA A 264 -28.57 53.61 -19.49
N SER A 265 -27.27 53.23 -19.58
CA SER A 265 -26.54 52.24 -18.74
C SER A 265 -26.79 50.72 -18.98
N LEU A 266 -25.82 49.80 -18.84
CA LEU A 266 -24.37 49.91 -18.52
C LEU A 266 -23.53 48.77 -19.16
N ARG A 267 -22.28 49.13 -19.52
CA ARG A 267 -21.08 48.40 -19.98
C ARG A 267 -20.99 46.85 -19.94
N LYS A 268 -20.32 46.30 -20.97
CA LYS A 268 -19.87 44.91 -21.17
C LYS A 268 -18.33 44.80 -21.23
N LEU A 269 -17.70 43.99 -20.37
CA LEU A 269 -16.30 43.49 -20.38
C LEU A 269 -16.30 42.20 -19.53
N LYS A 270 -15.86 40.99 -19.94
CA LYS A 270 -14.63 40.46 -20.59
C LYS A 270 -13.46 40.25 -19.60
N SER A 271 -13.15 38.97 -19.33
CA SER A 271 -12.16 38.49 -18.34
C SER A 271 -10.75 38.20 -18.94
N PRO A 272 -9.68 38.20 -18.12
CA PRO A 272 -8.33 37.78 -18.52
C PRO A 272 -7.73 36.55 -17.76
N GLU A 273 -7.12 35.68 -18.55
CA GLU A 273 -5.96 34.77 -18.40
C GLU A 273 -5.17 34.45 -17.08
N LYS A 274 -4.74 33.16 -17.01
CA LYS A 274 -3.40 32.58 -16.65
C LYS A 274 -2.86 32.49 -15.20
N TYR A 275 -2.52 31.24 -14.79
CA TYR A 275 -1.31 30.75 -14.05
C TYR A 275 -1.28 29.18 -14.19
N VAL A 276 -0.21 28.35 -14.23
CA VAL A 276 1.27 28.39 -13.98
C VAL A 276 1.66 28.22 -12.48
N ASN A 277 2.58 27.35 -12.01
CA ASN A 277 3.78 26.70 -12.59
C ASN A 277 4.15 25.29 -12.00
N ALA A 278 5.11 24.61 -12.63
CA ALA A 278 6.11 23.60 -12.16
C ALA A 278 5.92 22.73 -10.87
N GLY A 279 5.81 21.40 -11.05
CA GLY A 279 6.95 20.45 -11.00
C GLY A 279 7.69 20.12 -9.67
N ILE A 280 7.66 18.84 -9.26
CA ILE A 280 8.60 18.20 -8.31
C ILE A 280 9.04 16.82 -8.85
N THR A 281 10.32 16.48 -8.72
CA THR A 281 10.91 15.20 -9.10
C THR A 281 10.73 14.12 -8.03
N ARG A 282 10.52 12.85 -8.43
CA ARG A 282 10.60 11.68 -7.54
C ARG A 282 11.76 10.77 -7.94
N SER A 283 12.53 10.31 -6.96
CA SER A 283 13.72 9.46 -7.17
C SER A 283 13.36 8.03 -7.55
N GLY A 284 14.14 7.43 -8.46
CA GLY A 284 14.01 6.02 -8.82
C GLY A 284 14.74 5.09 -7.85
N SER A 285 13.99 4.20 -7.20
CA SER A 285 14.53 3.02 -6.47
C SER A 285 13.49 1.93 -6.28
N LEU A 286 12.23 2.30 -5.99
CA LEU A 286 11.11 1.36 -5.75
C LEU A 286 10.89 0.34 -6.88
N SER A 287 11.05 0.75 -8.14
CA SER A 287 10.75 -0.08 -9.32
C SER A 287 11.56 -1.39 -9.40
N ALA A 288 12.73 -1.47 -8.75
CA ALA A 288 13.63 -2.61 -8.88
C ALA A 288 13.23 -3.84 -8.04
N LEU A 289 12.43 -3.67 -6.99
CA LEU A 289 12.05 -4.74 -6.06
C LEU A 289 10.68 -5.37 -6.38
N MET A 290 9.89 -4.78 -7.27
CA MET A 290 8.48 -5.13 -7.45
C MET A 290 8.20 -6.16 -8.57
N ASN A 291 9.23 -6.63 -9.29
CA ASN A 291 9.06 -7.32 -10.58
C ASN A 291 9.28 -8.85 -10.55
N ASN A 292 9.45 -9.47 -9.38
CA ASN A 292 9.63 -10.92 -9.24
C ASN A 292 8.47 -11.55 -8.44
N SER A 293 7.39 -11.90 -9.13
CA SER A 293 6.39 -12.87 -8.68
C SER A 293 5.70 -13.46 -9.91
N PRO A 294 5.91 -14.74 -10.26
CA PRO A 294 5.27 -15.34 -11.41
C PRO A 294 3.79 -15.62 -11.10
N THR A 295 2.89 -15.02 -11.87
CA THR A 295 1.50 -15.50 -11.93
C THR A 295 1.49 -16.84 -12.65
N LYS A 296 1.05 -17.88 -11.94
CA LYS A 296 0.58 -19.12 -12.56
C LYS A 296 -0.92 -18.97 -12.76
N ASP A 297 -1.32 -18.74 -14.00
CA ASP A 297 -2.69 -18.87 -14.46
C ASP A 297 -2.87 -20.32 -14.93
N GLU A 298 -3.72 -21.09 -14.27
CA GLU A 298 -4.06 -22.48 -14.62
C GLU A 298 -5.58 -22.69 -14.51
N ASP A 299 -6.31 -22.16 -15.50
CA ASP A 299 -7.69 -22.52 -15.84
C ASP A 299 -7.66 -23.30 -17.17
N GLU A 300 -7.61 -24.63 -17.13
CA GLU A 300 -8.03 -25.48 -18.25
C GLU A 300 -8.94 -26.59 -17.72
N THR A 301 -10.21 -26.53 -18.11
CA THR A 301 -11.18 -27.62 -17.93
C THR A 301 -11.04 -28.63 -19.06
N SER A 302 -10.88 -29.90 -18.74
CA SER A 302 -11.15 -31.01 -19.67
C SER A 302 -11.96 -32.08 -18.97
N ASP A 303 -13.09 -32.45 -19.57
CA ASP A 303 -13.79 -33.69 -19.22
C ASP A 303 -12.95 -34.90 -19.65
N SER A 304 -13.05 -35.96 -18.86
CA SER A 304 -12.90 -37.35 -19.32
C SER A 304 -13.58 -38.27 -18.30
N GLU A 305 -14.78 -38.77 -18.65
CA GLU A 305 -15.40 -39.89 -17.93
C GLU A 305 -14.56 -41.14 -18.13
N GLU A 306 -14.22 -41.87 -17.06
CA GLU A 306 -13.87 -43.28 -17.19
C GLU A 306 -14.37 -44.10 -15.98
N THR A 307 -14.88 -45.27 -16.31
CA THR A 307 -15.84 -46.14 -15.61
C THR A 307 -15.47 -46.64 -14.21
N GLU A 308 -16.53 -47.00 -13.45
CA GLU A 308 -16.44 -47.85 -12.26
C GLU A 308 -15.84 -49.23 -12.59
N ASP A 309 -14.97 -49.75 -11.72
CA ASP A 309 -14.80 -51.19 -11.52
C ASP A 309 -14.25 -51.44 -10.10
N GLY A 310 -15.16 -51.68 -9.15
CA GLY A 310 -14.85 -51.91 -7.74
C GLY A 310 -14.72 -53.39 -7.44
N ASP A 311 -13.50 -53.94 -7.53
CA ASP A 311 -13.24 -55.36 -7.24
C ASP A 311 -13.65 -55.75 -5.81
N SER A 312 -14.28 -56.91 -5.70
CA SER A 312 -14.98 -57.40 -4.51
C SER A 312 -14.54 -58.83 -4.21
N SER A 313 -13.54 -58.99 -3.34
CA SER A 313 -13.05 -60.29 -2.88
C SER A 313 -13.17 -60.48 -1.36
N GLU A 314 -14.22 -61.21 -0.99
CA GLU A 314 -14.34 -62.07 0.21
C GLU A 314 -13.26 -63.20 0.15
N GLU A 315 -12.92 -64.01 1.18
CA GLU A 315 -13.18 -64.03 2.63
C GLU A 315 -11.85 -64.55 3.32
N THR A 316 -11.71 -65.30 4.43
CA THR A 316 -12.59 -66.05 5.36
C THR A 316 -11.92 -66.15 6.75
N GLU A 317 -12.69 -66.28 7.83
CA GLU A 317 -12.23 -66.97 9.06
C GLU A 317 -12.24 -68.51 8.82
N SER A 318 -11.40 -69.37 9.42
CA SER A 318 -11.09 -69.53 10.85
C SER A 318 -12.35 -69.75 11.70
N ARG A 319 -13.19 -70.72 11.37
CA ARG A 319 -12.81 -72.15 11.39
C ARG A 319 -12.49 -72.79 10.04
#